data_AF-A0A948P0W8-F1
#
_entry.id   AF-A0A948P0W8-F1
#
_cell.length_a   1.000
_cell.length_b   1.000
_cell.length_c   1.000
_cell.angle_alpha   90.00
_cell.angle_beta   90.00
_cell.angle_gamma   90.00
#
_symmetry.space_group_name_H-M   'P 1'
#
loop_
_entity.id
_entity.type
_entity.pdbx_description
1 polymer ?
#
loop_
_entity_poly.entity_id
_entity_poly.type
_entity_poly.pdbx_seq_one_letter_code
_entity_poly.pdbx_strand_id
1 'polypeptide(L)'
;MNAFFFGLGFSSTAAAMAMRASGHYADIGGTVRSAEKAQLMRARGLSAHVFDGTAPGPTLSPDLRKSSHVIFSIAPGEDGDPALLHHRADLDAAENLEWLCYYSTIGVYGDFGGAWIDESAPLVPRNGRSDRRVVAEQAWRDYAAGRGVRLTILRLAGIYGPGRSTFDKLADGTSRRVVKPGQVFNRIHVDDIARVTALAAEARLDGTFNLADDEPAPPQEVIVHAAGMMGVEPPPEIAFETAEMTPMQRSFYTDNKRVSNAAIKEALGIELLYPTYREGLAQTFETRQ
;
A
#
# COMPACT_ATOMS: atom_id res chain seq x y z
N MET A 1 -13.88 -19.07 -0.93
CA MET A 1 -12.46 -18.88 -0.56
C MET A 1 -12.36 -18.26 0.83
N ASN A 2 -11.19 -18.32 1.46
CA ASN A 2 -10.89 -17.63 2.72
C ASN A 2 -9.68 -16.71 2.54
N ALA A 3 -9.77 -15.47 3.03
CA ALA A 3 -8.70 -14.49 2.94
C ALA A 3 -8.19 -14.07 4.32
N PHE A 4 -6.87 -13.97 4.47
CA PHE A 4 -6.23 -13.49 5.69
C PHE A 4 -5.28 -12.33 5.43
N PHE A 5 -5.41 -11.26 6.20
CA PHE A 5 -4.59 -10.07 6.09
C PHE A 5 -3.65 -9.94 7.27
N PHE A 6 -2.33 -9.97 7.03
CA PHE A 6 -1.39 -9.44 8.00
C PHE A 6 -1.44 -7.92 7.96
N GLY A 7 -2.06 -7.34 9.00
CA GLY A 7 -2.26 -5.92 9.21
C GLY A 7 -3.50 -5.38 8.50
N LEU A 8 -4.61 -5.21 9.21
CA LEU A 8 -5.84 -4.50 8.79
C LEU A 8 -5.66 -2.98 8.99
N GLY A 9 -4.79 -2.40 8.16
CA GLY A 9 -4.53 -0.97 8.06
C GLY A 9 -5.47 -0.27 7.09
N PHE A 10 -5.09 0.94 6.65
CA PHE A 10 -5.91 1.75 5.74
C PHE A 10 -6.24 1.02 4.43
N SER A 11 -5.21 0.65 3.66
CA SER A 11 -5.38 -0.01 2.36
C SER A 11 -5.91 -1.44 2.45
N SER A 12 -5.41 -2.23 3.41
CA SER A 12 -5.85 -3.62 3.54
C SER A 12 -7.26 -3.77 4.09
N THR A 13 -7.75 -2.81 4.90
CA THR A 13 -9.19 -2.80 5.27
C THR A 13 -10.06 -2.51 4.05
N ALA A 14 -9.68 -1.55 3.20
CA ALA A 14 -10.41 -1.27 1.96
C ALA A 14 -10.40 -2.50 1.03
N ALA A 15 -9.25 -3.15 0.85
CA ALA A 15 -9.14 -4.39 0.09
C ALA A 15 -9.99 -5.53 0.67
N ALA A 16 -9.97 -5.73 1.99
CA ALA A 16 -10.82 -6.73 2.65
C ALA A 16 -12.32 -6.47 2.42
N MET A 17 -12.75 -5.20 2.43
CA MET A 17 -14.14 -4.84 2.12
C MET A 17 -14.48 -5.10 0.65
N ALA A 18 -13.58 -4.76 -0.29
CA ALA A 18 -13.77 -5.04 -1.71
C ALA A 18 -13.84 -6.55 -2.01
N MET A 19 -12.96 -7.34 -1.42
CA MET A 19 -12.99 -8.80 -1.52
C MET A 19 -14.27 -9.40 -0.92
N ARG A 20 -14.77 -8.83 0.19
CA ARG A 20 -16.07 -9.26 0.73
C ARG A 20 -17.22 -8.95 -0.23
N ALA A 21 -17.19 -7.76 -0.82
CA ALA A 21 -18.24 -7.31 -1.73
C ALA A 21 -18.32 -8.14 -3.02
N SER A 22 -17.25 -8.83 -3.43
CA SER A 22 -17.31 -9.75 -4.58
C SER A 22 -18.09 -11.04 -4.30
N GLY A 23 -18.34 -11.37 -3.03
CA GLY A 23 -19.12 -12.56 -2.63
C GLY A 23 -18.38 -13.89 -2.77
N HIS A 24 -17.13 -13.88 -3.24
CA HIS A 24 -16.33 -15.10 -3.43
C HIS A 24 -15.65 -15.62 -2.15
N TYR A 25 -15.61 -14.81 -1.09
CA TYR A 25 -14.92 -15.11 0.17
C TYR A 25 -15.93 -15.34 1.29
N ALA A 26 -15.93 -16.55 1.85
CA ALA A 26 -16.82 -16.96 2.94
C ALA A 26 -16.34 -16.39 4.28
N ASP A 27 -15.03 -16.26 4.46
CA ASP A 27 -14.42 -15.65 5.63
C ASP A 27 -13.26 -14.73 5.23
N ILE A 28 -13.19 -13.58 5.89
CA ILE A 28 -12.12 -12.60 5.74
C ILE A 28 -11.67 -12.17 7.13
N GLY A 29 -10.40 -12.44 7.41
CA GLY A 29 -9.78 -12.20 8.69
C GLY A 29 -8.48 -11.43 8.58
N GLY A 30 -7.92 -11.03 9.71
CA GLY A 30 -6.58 -10.48 9.72
C GLY A 30 -6.07 -10.04 11.08
N THR A 31 -4.92 -9.37 11.06
CA THR A 31 -4.26 -8.92 12.28
C THR A 31 -4.35 -7.41 12.51
N VAL A 32 -4.31 -7.01 13.77
CA VAL A 32 -4.25 -5.62 14.24
C VAL A 32 -3.30 -5.54 15.43
N ARG A 33 -2.87 -4.34 15.81
CA ARG A 33 -1.92 -4.15 16.93
C ARG A 33 -2.57 -3.99 18.30
N SER A 34 -3.89 -3.85 18.39
CA SER A 34 -4.57 -3.59 19.66
C SER A 34 -5.92 -4.30 19.76
N ALA A 35 -6.34 -4.59 20.99
CA ALA A 35 -7.61 -5.26 21.25
C ALA A 35 -8.82 -4.40 20.85
N GLU A 36 -8.73 -3.09 21.04
CA GLU A 36 -9.78 -2.13 20.66
C GLU A 36 -9.99 -2.14 19.14
N LYS A 37 -8.89 -2.13 18.37
CA LYS A 37 -8.98 -2.23 16.92
C LYS A 37 -9.53 -3.59 16.47
N ALA A 38 -9.22 -4.66 17.21
CA ALA A 38 -9.75 -5.99 16.90
C ALA A 38 -11.27 -6.04 17.08
N GLN A 39 -11.79 -5.46 18.16
CA GLN A 39 -13.22 -5.31 18.39
C GLN A 39 -13.89 -4.47 17.29
N LEU A 40 -13.26 -3.36 16.88
CA LEU A 40 -13.77 -2.53 15.78
C LEU A 40 -13.85 -3.31 14.45
N MET A 41 -12.85 -4.11 14.11
CA MET A 41 -12.87 -4.91 12.88
C MET A 41 -13.93 -6.02 12.95
N ARG A 42 -14.11 -6.66 14.10
CA ARG A 42 -15.18 -7.65 14.33
C ARG A 42 -16.58 -7.05 14.19
N ALA A 43 -16.79 -5.83 14.70
CA ALA A 43 -18.04 -5.10 14.51
C ALA A 43 -18.30 -4.76 13.03
N ARG A 44 -17.25 -4.68 12.20
CA ARG A 44 -17.34 -4.54 10.75
C ARG A 44 -17.49 -5.87 10.01
N GLY A 45 -17.63 -6.99 10.72
CA GLY A 45 -17.80 -8.32 10.13
C GLY A 45 -16.51 -8.94 9.58
N LEU A 46 -15.35 -8.60 10.15
CA LEU A 46 -14.07 -9.24 9.85
C LEU A 46 -13.56 -10.01 11.08
N SER A 47 -13.01 -11.21 10.89
CA SER A 47 -12.22 -11.82 11.98
C SER A 47 -10.97 -10.97 12.24
N ALA A 48 -10.55 -10.85 13.49
CA ALA A 48 -9.44 -9.97 13.85
C ALA A 48 -8.65 -10.52 15.04
N HIS A 49 -7.34 -10.56 14.89
CA HIS A 49 -6.39 -11.08 15.87
C HIS A 49 -5.37 -10.01 16.26
N VAL A 50 -4.94 -10.00 17.53
CA VAL A 50 -3.85 -9.11 17.96
C VAL A 50 -2.51 -9.75 17.59
N PHE A 51 -1.72 -9.03 16.80
CA PHE A 51 -0.35 -9.37 16.42
C PHE A 51 0.40 -8.08 16.07
N ASP A 52 1.48 -7.80 16.80
CA ASP A 52 2.31 -6.61 16.62
C ASP A 52 3.63 -6.88 15.87
N GLY A 53 3.91 -8.16 15.56
CA GLY A 53 5.10 -8.59 14.85
C GLY A 53 6.34 -8.83 15.73
N THR A 54 6.20 -8.79 17.06
CA THR A 54 7.33 -9.04 17.99
C THR A 54 7.40 -10.48 18.49
N ALA A 55 6.28 -11.19 18.46
CA ALA A 55 6.15 -12.58 18.86
C ALA A 55 5.00 -13.25 18.07
N PRO A 56 4.93 -14.60 18.02
CA PRO A 56 3.82 -15.29 17.37
C PRO A 56 2.45 -14.86 17.93
N GLY A 57 1.53 -14.56 17.02
CA GLY A 57 0.14 -14.24 17.35
C GLY A 57 -0.60 -15.48 17.85
N PRO A 58 -0.98 -15.58 19.13
CA PRO A 58 -1.40 -16.85 19.74
C PRO A 58 -2.75 -17.37 19.25
N THR A 59 -3.54 -16.54 18.57
CA THR A 59 -4.91 -16.88 18.15
C THR A 59 -5.09 -16.98 16.64
N LEU A 60 -4.07 -16.64 15.84
CA LEU A 60 -4.26 -16.47 14.39
C LEU A 60 -4.04 -17.74 13.58
N SER A 61 -3.35 -18.75 14.13
CA SER A 61 -3.00 -19.98 13.41
C SER A 61 -4.21 -20.71 12.79
N PRO A 62 -5.36 -20.89 13.47
CA PRO A 62 -6.52 -21.55 12.86
C PRO A 62 -7.04 -20.80 11.63
N ASP A 63 -7.13 -19.48 11.71
CA ASP A 63 -7.64 -18.64 10.61
C ASP A 63 -6.63 -18.52 9.46
N LEU A 64 -5.34 -18.56 9.77
CA LEU A 64 -4.30 -18.56 8.76
C LEU A 64 -4.23 -19.89 8.01
N ARG A 65 -4.27 -21.03 8.71
CA ARG A 65 -4.17 -22.37 8.11
C ARG A 65 -5.36 -22.71 7.20
N LYS A 66 -6.55 -22.16 7.48
CA LYS A 66 -7.73 -22.34 6.62
C LYS A 66 -7.75 -21.41 5.40
N SER A 67 -6.80 -20.47 5.30
CA SER A 67 -6.82 -19.41 4.30
C SER A 67 -6.25 -19.87 2.96
N SER A 68 -6.93 -19.44 1.90
CA SER A 68 -6.52 -19.68 0.52
C SER A 68 -5.75 -18.52 -0.09
N HIS A 69 -6.02 -17.31 0.40
CA HIS A 69 -5.43 -16.07 -0.07
C HIS A 69 -4.87 -15.34 1.13
N VAL A 70 -3.59 -14.98 1.11
CA VAL A 70 -2.95 -14.26 2.23
C VAL A 70 -2.30 -12.98 1.73
N ILE A 71 -2.65 -11.87 2.37
CA ILE A 71 -2.18 -10.53 1.99
C ILE A 71 -1.33 -9.96 3.13
N PHE A 72 -0.15 -9.46 2.81
CA PHE A 72 0.81 -8.91 3.76
C PHE A 72 0.89 -7.39 3.59
N SER A 73 0.29 -6.67 4.53
CA SER A 73 0.26 -5.20 4.57
C SER A 73 1.08 -4.60 5.72
N ILE A 74 1.83 -5.42 6.44
CA ILE A 74 2.77 -4.98 7.48
C ILE A 74 4.14 -4.63 6.89
N ALA A 75 4.93 -3.85 7.63
CA ALA A 75 6.28 -3.52 7.23
C ALA A 75 7.26 -4.58 7.75
N PRO A 76 8.34 -4.90 7.01
CA PRO A 76 9.41 -5.72 7.53
C PRO A 76 10.17 -4.99 8.63
N GLY A 77 10.65 -5.76 9.61
CA GLY A 77 11.58 -5.34 10.65
C GLY A 77 13.03 -5.44 10.20
N GLU A 78 13.95 -5.28 11.14
CA GLU A 78 15.40 -5.47 10.89
C GLU A 78 15.74 -6.91 10.57
N ASP A 79 15.07 -7.86 11.23
CA ASP A 79 15.30 -9.29 11.06
C ASP A 79 14.50 -9.91 9.90
N GLY A 80 13.72 -9.11 9.16
CA GLY A 80 12.88 -9.56 8.04
C GLY A 80 11.39 -9.33 8.24
N ASP A 81 10.57 -10.03 7.45
CA ASP A 81 9.10 -9.89 7.51
C ASP A 81 8.52 -10.64 8.73
N PRO A 82 7.81 -9.96 9.66
CA PRO A 82 7.28 -10.60 10.86
C PRO A 82 6.32 -11.77 10.59
N ALA A 83 5.61 -11.76 9.45
CA ALA A 83 4.72 -12.86 9.11
C ALA A 83 5.50 -14.13 8.77
N LEU A 84 6.62 -14.01 8.01
CA LEU A 84 7.52 -15.14 7.77
C LEU A 84 8.22 -15.58 9.06
N LEU A 85 8.73 -14.63 9.85
CA LEU A 85 9.49 -14.94 11.06
C LEU A 85 8.67 -15.74 12.08
N HIS A 86 7.40 -15.37 12.26
CA HIS A 86 6.58 -15.93 13.34
C HIS A 86 5.54 -16.95 12.88
N HIS A 87 5.15 -16.94 11.60
CA HIS A 87 4.02 -17.73 11.10
C HIS A 87 4.33 -18.53 9.83
N ARG A 88 5.60 -18.73 9.48
CA ARG A 88 5.97 -19.64 8.38
C ARG A 88 5.40 -21.04 8.55
N ALA A 89 5.49 -21.63 9.75
CA ALA A 89 4.93 -22.96 10.01
C ALA A 89 3.39 -23.01 9.83
N ASP A 90 2.69 -21.92 10.10
CA ASP A 90 1.25 -21.83 9.85
C ASP A 90 0.93 -21.71 8.37
N LEU A 91 1.74 -20.97 7.60
CA LEU A 91 1.62 -20.88 6.14
C LEU A 91 1.98 -22.21 5.46
N ASP A 92 2.99 -22.94 5.97
CA ASP A 92 3.36 -24.27 5.49
C ASP A 92 2.22 -25.27 5.73
N ALA A 93 1.54 -25.17 6.88
CA ALA A 93 0.38 -25.99 7.23
C ALA A 93 -0.94 -25.55 6.57
N ALA A 94 -0.95 -24.46 5.81
CA ALA A 94 -2.13 -24.02 5.07
C ALA A 94 -2.26 -24.84 3.78
N GLU A 95 -3.04 -25.93 3.83
CA GLU A 95 -3.20 -26.88 2.71
C GLU A 95 -3.91 -26.27 1.50
N ASN A 96 -4.81 -25.31 1.73
CA ASN A 96 -5.59 -24.65 0.69
C ASN A 96 -4.96 -23.34 0.20
N LEU A 97 -3.70 -23.05 0.56
CA LEU A 97 -3.04 -21.81 0.17
C LEU A 97 -2.79 -21.79 -1.34
N GLU A 98 -3.38 -20.83 -2.03
CA GLU A 98 -3.35 -20.72 -3.50
C GLU A 98 -2.66 -19.44 -3.97
N TRP A 99 -2.71 -18.36 -3.17
CA TRP A 99 -2.22 -17.06 -3.58
C TRP A 99 -1.71 -16.21 -2.41
N LEU A 100 -0.59 -15.54 -2.64
CA LEU A 100 0.01 -14.57 -1.74
C LEU A 100 0.05 -13.20 -2.39
N CYS A 101 -0.16 -12.16 -1.59
CA CYS A 101 0.04 -10.78 -2.03
C CYS A 101 0.86 -9.99 -1.03
N TYR A 102 1.95 -9.40 -1.49
CA TYR A 102 2.82 -8.57 -0.67
C TYR A 102 2.69 -7.09 -1.08
N TYR A 103 2.27 -6.26 -0.13
CA TYR A 103 2.28 -4.81 -0.32
C TYR A 103 3.69 -4.26 -0.08
N SER A 104 4.39 -4.03 -1.19
CA SER A 104 5.68 -3.35 -1.23
C SER A 104 5.50 -1.84 -1.45
N THR A 105 6.54 -1.16 -1.89
CA THR A 105 6.54 0.26 -2.21
C THR A 105 7.45 0.57 -3.39
N ILE A 106 7.13 1.59 -4.17
CA ILE A 106 8.04 2.13 -5.20
C ILE A 106 9.32 2.77 -4.63
N GLY A 107 9.45 2.86 -3.30
CA GLY A 107 10.69 3.27 -2.64
C GLY A 107 11.88 2.34 -2.95
N VAL A 108 11.61 1.07 -3.29
CA VAL A 108 12.62 0.05 -3.62
C VAL A 108 13.49 0.41 -4.84
N TYR A 109 12.99 1.25 -5.75
CA TYR A 109 13.74 1.68 -6.93
C TYR A 109 14.84 2.69 -6.59
N GLY A 110 14.64 3.53 -5.56
CA GLY A 110 15.49 4.69 -5.32
C GLY A 110 15.20 5.85 -6.26
N ASP A 111 16.23 6.45 -6.83
CA ASP A 111 16.16 7.70 -7.61
C ASP A 111 16.57 7.47 -9.06
N PHE A 112 15.80 8.05 -9.97
CA PHE A 112 16.03 8.01 -11.42
C PHE A 112 16.02 9.41 -12.03
N GLY A 113 16.25 10.47 -11.24
CA GLY A 113 16.30 11.84 -11.74
C GLY A 113 15.00 12.32 -12.39
N GLY A 114 13.88 11.69 -12.06
CA GLY A 114 12.56 11.95 -12.67
C GLY A 114 12.27 11.15 -13.95
N ALA A 115 13.15 10.25 -14.39
CA ALA A 115 12.85 9.40 -15.54
C ALA A 115 11.60 8.53 -15.30
N TRP A 116 10.95 8.13 -16.41
CA TRP A 116 9.95 7.06 -16.40
C TRP A 116 10.63 5.71 -16.27
N ILE A 117 10.11 4.87 -15.38
CA ILE A 117 10.59 3.51 -15.11
C ILE A 117 9.42 2.55 -15.01
N ASP A 118 9.69 1.27 -15.22
CA ASP A 118 8.74 0.17 -15.02
C ASP A 118 9.32 -0.85 -14.02
N GLU A 119 8.69 -2.02 -13.91
CA GLU A 119 9.06 -3.08 -12.99
C GLU A 119 10.42 -3.74 -13.28
N SER A 120 10.99 -3.53 -14.47
CA SER A 120 12.32 -4.02 -14.86
C SER A 120 13.46 -3.16 -14.31
N ALA A 121 13.16 -1.96 -13.81
CA ALA A 121 14.17 -1.05 -13.30
C ALA A 121 14.92 -1.64 -12.09
N PRO A 122 16.24 -1.39 -11.97
CA PRO A 122 17.04 -1.93 -10.88
C PRO A 122 16.58 -1.38 -9.52
N LEU A 123 16.70 -2.21 -8.50
CA LEU A 123 16.36 -1.85 -7.12
C LEU A 123 17.57 -1.24 -6.45
N VAL A 124 17.60 0.10 -6.37
CA VAL A 124 18.70 0.87 -5.77
C VAL A 124 18.17 1.79 -4.66
N PRO A 125 17.56 1.22 -3.60
CA PRO A 125 16.98 1.98 -2.50
C PRO A 125 18.00 2.93 -1.85
N ARG A 126 17.53 4.08 -1.37
CA ARG A 126 18.36 5.12 -0.72
C ARG A 126 18.14 5.26 0.79
N ASN A 127 17.44 4.31 1.39
CA ASN A 127 17.15 4.32 2.83
C ASN A 127 16.89 2.90 3.37
N GLY A 128 17.25 2.69 4.64
CA GLY A 128 17.16 1.38 5.31
C GLY A 128 15.78 0.74 5.30
N ARG A 129 14.69 1.52 5.26
CA ARG A 129 13.33 0.95 5.16
C ARG A 129 13.05 0.33 3.80
N SER A 130 13.58 0.94 2.75
CA SER A 130 13.44 0.44 1.38
C SER A 130 14.40 -0.75 1.14
N ASP A 131 15.59 -0.75 1.76
CA ASP A 131 16.48 -1.91 1.80
C ASP A 131 15.79 -3.14 2.39
N ARG A 132 15.20 -3.00 3.58
CA ARG A 132 14.44 -4.08 4.24
C ARG A 132 13.28 -4.56 3.37
N ARG A 133 12.68 -3.66 2.58
CA ARG A 133 11.60 -4.01 1.66
C ARG A 133 12.10 -4.86 0.49
N VAL A 134 13.26 -4.54 -0.08
CA VAL A 134 13.90 -5.38 -1.13
C VAL A 134 14.20 -6.77 -0.60
N VAL A 135 14.75 -6.88 0.61
CA VAL A 135 15.01 -8.19 1.26
C VAL A 135 13.70 -8.96 1.47
N ALA A 136 12.64 -8.30 1.94
CA ALA A 136 11.35 -8.93 2.14
C ALA A 136 10.69 -9.37 0.83
N GLU A 137 10.78 -8.59 -0.26
CA GLU A 137 10.31 -9.01 -1.58
C GLU A 137 11.00 -10.32 -2.01
N GLN A 138 12.32 -10.42 -1.84
CA GLN A 138 13.05 -11.64 -2.19
C GLN A 138 12.65 -12.82 -1.30
N ALA A 139 12.55 -12.62 0.02
CA ALA A 139 12.14 -13.67 0.94
C ALA A 139 10.74 -14.24 0.61
N TRP A 140 9.80 -13.37 0.21
CA TRP A 140 8.48 -13.81 -0.23
C TRP A 140 8.53 -14.57 -1.56
N ARG A 141 9.36 -14.14 -2.53
CA ARG A 141 9.58 -14.89 -3.78
C ARG A 141 10.12 -16.29 -3.50
N ASP A 142 11.14 -16.39 -2.64
CA ASP A 142 11.77 -17.66 -2.29
C ASP A 142 10.78 -18.59 -1.58
N TYR A 143 10.00 -18.05 -0.65
CA TYR A 143 8.94 -18.79 0.03
C TYR A 143 7.89 -19.31 -0.94
N ALA A 144 7.35 -18.43 -1.80
CA ALA A 144 6.31 -18.78 -2.76
C ALA A 144 6.80 -19.82 -3.78
N ALA A 145 8.03 -19.67 -4.29
CA ALA A 145 8.65 -20.63 -5.20
C ALA A 145 8.87 -22.00 -4.53
N GLY A 146 9.37 -22.02 -3.29
CA GLY A 146 9.55 -23.26 -2.53
C GLY A 146 8.23 -23.96 -2.19
N ARG A 147 7.15 -23.20 -1.98
CA ARG A 147 5.80 -23.73 -1.71
C ARG A 147 5.03 -24.13 -2.98
N GLY A 148 5.43 -23.61 -4.15
CA GLY A 148 4.70 -23.77 -5.41
C GLY A 148 3.41 -22.94 -5.47
N VAL A 149 3.40 -21.76 -4.85
CA VAL A 149 2.23 -20.89 -4.72
C VAL A 149 2.39 -19.59 -5.51
N ARG A 150 1.31 -19.03 -6.04
CA ARG A 150 1.35 -17.77 -6.80
C ARG A 150 1.62 -16.58 -5.88
N LEU A 151 2.43 -15.64 -6.32
CA LEU A 151 2.77 -14.44 -5.56
C LEU A 151 2.59 -13.18 -6.40
N THR A 152 1.72 -12.29 -5.97
CA THR A 152 1.70 -10.90 -6.43
C THR A 152 2.48 -10.01 -5.48
N ILE A 153 3.43 -9.23 -6.00
CA ILE A 153 4.03 -8.11 -5.27
C ILE A 153 3.47 -6.81 -5.85
N LEU A 154 2.76 -6.02 -5.03
CA LEU A 154 2.26 -4.70 -5.41
C LEU A 154 3.17 -3.62 -4.83
N ARG A 155 3.94 -2.93 -5.67
CA ARG A 155 4.79 -1.79 -5.27
C ARG A 155 3.93 -0.53 -5.22
N LEU A 156 3.40 -0.24 -4.03
CA LEU A 156 2.47 0.87 -3.83
C LEU A 156 3.17 2.24 -3.88
N ALA A 157 2.53 3.19 -4.57
CA ALA A 157 2.87 4.60 -4.56
C ALA A 157 2.37 5.33 -3.29
N GLY A 158 2.38 6.67 -3.29
CA GLY A 158 1.86 7.48 -2.19
C GLY A 158 0.36 7.32 -2.00
N ILE A 159 -0.03 6.57 -0.98
CA ILE A 159 -1.44 6.21 -0.73
C ILE A 159 -2.22 7.40 -0.18
N TYR A 160 -3.37 7.70 -0.79
CA TYR A 160 -4.34 8.69 -0.30
C TYR A 160 -5.79 8.20 -0.45
N GLY A 161 -6.71 8.88 0.22
CA GLY A 161 -8.15 8.66 0.13
C GLY A 161 -8.89 9.27 1.32
N PRO A 162 -10.17 8.93 1.53
CA PRO A 162 -10.97 9.43 2.66
C PRO A 162 -10.27 9.24 4.03
N GLY A 163 -10.15 10.32 4.80
CA GLY A 163 -9.47 10.34 6.10
C GLY A 163 -7.93 10.23 6.06
N ARG A 164 -7.33 10.23 4.87
CA ARG A 164 -5.87 10.28 4.67
C ARG A 164 -5.52 10.98 3.36
N SER A 165 -5.56 12.30 3.36
CA SER A 165 -5.41 13.13 2.17
C SER A 165 -4.75 14.48 2.46
N THR A 166 -4.54 15.28 1.41
CA THR A 166 -4.09 16.67 1.54
C THR A 166 -5.16 17.56 2.20
N PHE A 167 -6.44 17.22 2.09
CA PHE A 167 -7.51 17.98 2.73
C PHE A 167 -7.43 17.92 4.25
N ASP A 168 -6.99 16.79 4.81
CA ASP A 168 -6.85 16.63 6.26
C ASP A 168 -5.76 17.57 6.80
N LYS A 169 -4.64 17.64 6.08
CA LYS A 169 -3.50 18.53 6.40
C LYS A 169 -3.80 20.02 6.18
N LEU A 170 -4.67 20.34 5.23
CA LEU A 170 -5.12 21.71 5.03
C LEU A 170 -6.03 22.14 6.19
N ALA A 171 -6.93 21.26 6.62
CA ALA A 171 -7.85 21.53 7.71
C ALA A 171 -7.17 21.63 9.09
N ASP A 172 -6.09 20.88 9.34
CA ASP A 172 -5.33 20.94 10.58
C ASP A 172 -4.19 21.99 10.60
N GLY A 173 -3.99 22.71 9.49
CA GLY A 173 -2.94 23.73 9.36
C GLY A 173 -1.51 23.19 9.23
N THR A 174 -1.33 21.88 9.05
CA THR A 174 0.00 21.24 8.93
C THR A 174 0.48 21.08 7.50
N SER A 175 -0.36 21.41 6.50
CA SER A 175 0.04 21.40 5.09
C SER A 175 1.21 22.36 4.84
N ARG A 176 2.18 21.91 4.03
CA ARG A 176 3.38 22.68 3.68
C ARG A 176 3.63 22.57 2.18
N ARG A 177 3.71 23.70 1.50
CA ARG A 177 3.90 23.79 0.05
C ARG A 177 5.39 23.95 -0.29
N VAL A 178 6.12 22.86 -0.13
CA VAL A 178 7.55 22.80 -0.42
C VAL A 178 7.78 22.68 -1.92
N VAL A 179 8.62 23.54 -2.48
CA VAL A 179 8.98 23.55 -3.90
C VAL A 179 10.42 23.08 -4.07
N LYS A 180 10.60 21.92 -4.71
CA LYS A 180 11.89 21.42 -5.21
C LYS A 180 11.81 21.31 -6.72
N PRO A 181 12.65 22.03 -7.51
CA PRO A 181 12.58 22.00 -8.97
C PRO A 181 12.62 20.57 -9.53
N GLY A 182 11.69 20.28 -10.44
CA GLY A 182 11.57 18.98 -11.12
C GLY A 182 11.05 17.82 -10.27
N GLN A 183 10.81 18.00 -8.97
CA GLN A 183 10.33 16.95 -8.08
C GLN A 183 8.87 16.58 -8.38
N VAL A 184 8.61 15.29 -8.52
CA VAL A 184 7.25 14.73 -8.56
C VAL A 184 7.10 13.63 -7.51
N PHE A 185 5.85 13.32 -7.18
CA PHE A 185 5.50 12.13 -6.43
C PHE A 185 4.43 11.35 -7.18
N ASN A 186 4.55 10.02 -7.14
CA ASN A 186 3.53 9.10 -7.63
C ASN A 186 2.52 8.85 -6.52
N ARG A 187 1.23 8.72 -6.85
CA ARG A 187 0.16 8.51 -5.87
C ARG A 187 -0.68 7.32 -6.27
N ILE A 188 -1.51 6.84 -5.35
CA ILE A 188 -2.53 5.86 -5.67
C ILE A 188 -3.69 6.03 -4.68
N HIS A 189 -4.91 6.03 -5.22
CA HIS A 189 -6.11 6.10 -4.39
C HIS A 189 -6.36 4.75 -3.70
N VAL A 190 -6.83 4.80 -2.45
CA VAL A 190 -7.04 3.59 -1.63
C VAL A 190 -8.03 2.61 -2.25
N ASP A 191 -9.04 3.11 -2.95
CA ASP A 191 -10.06 2.28 -3.59
C ASP A 191 -9.52 1.57 -4.85
N ASP A 192 -8.53 2.15 -5.54
CA ASP A 192 -7.82 1.45 -6.61
C ASP A 192 -6.95 0.33 -6.04
N ILE A 193 -6.31 0.53 -4.88
CA ILE A 193 -5.59 -0.56 -4.19
C ILE A 193 -6.57 -1.69 -3.84
N ALA A 194 -7.75 -1.33 -3.32
CA ALA A 194 -8.77 -2.29 -2.94
C ALA A 194 -9.26 -3.12 -4.14
N ARG A 195 -9.61 -2.43 -5.24
CA ARG A 195 -10.09 -3.06 -6.48
C ARG A 195 -9.01 -3.94 -7.12
N VAL A 196 -7.79 -3.41 -7.28
CA VAL A 196 -6.68 -4.16 -7.88
C VAL A 196 -6.34 -5.40 -7.04
N THR A 197 -6.36 -5.29 -5.72
CA THR A 197 -6.10 -6.45 -4.84
C THR A 197 -7.17 -7.52 -4.98
N ALA A 198 -8.45 -7.14 -5.04
CA ALA A 198 -9.54 -8.09 -5.23
C ALA A 198 -9.44 -8.81 -6.59
N LEU A 199 -9.19 -8.06 -7.67
CA LEU A 199 -9.03 -8.62 -9.01
C LEU A 199 -7.78 -9.51 -9.13
N ALA A 200 -6.65 -9.07 -8.57
CA ALA A 200 -5.42 -9.86 -8.55
C ALA A 200 -5.59 -11.17 -7.76
N ALA A 201 -6.34 -11.14 -6.65
CA ALA A 201 -6.68 -12.33 -5.88
C ALA A 201 -7.53 -13.30 -6.72
N GLU A 202 -8.60 -12.83 -7.35
CA GLU A 202 -9.49 -13.65 -8.18
C GLU A 202 -8.77 -14.28 -9.39
N ALA A 203 -7.90 -13.51 -10.05
CA ALA A 203 -7.06 -13.98 -11.14
C ALA A 203 -5.89 -14.86 -10.67
N ARG A 204 -5.63 -14.94 -9.35
CA ARG A 204 -4.42 -15.51 -8.75
C ARG A 204 -3.16 -15.01 -9.46
N LEU A 205 -3.12 -13.70 -9.67
CA LEU A 205 -2.09 -13.01 -10.43
C LEU A 205 -0.71 -13.34 -9.85
N ASP A 206 0.28 -13.45 -10.73
CA ASP A 206 1.65 -13.83 -10.38
C ASP A 206 2.62 -12.82 -10.98
N GLY A 207 3.58 -12.37 -10.19
CA GLY A 207 4.58 -11.39 -10.62
C GLY A 207 4.65 -10.15 -9.75
N THR A 208 5.15 -9.07 -10.32
CA THR A 208 5.44 -7.83 -9.61
C THR A 208 4.94 -6.66 -10.42
N PHE A 209 4.25 -5.75 -9.76
CA PHE A 209 3.51 -4.69 -10.41
C PHE A 209 3.63 -3.38 -9.62
N ASN A 210 3.89 -2.30 -10.34
CA ASN A 210 3.76 -0.95 -9.82
C ASN A 210 2.29 -0.60 -9.68
N LEU A 211 1.93 0.01 -8.56
CA LEU A 211 0.58 0.47 -8.32
C LEU A 211 0.60 1.96 -7.96
N ALA A 212 0.46 2.75 -9.02
CA ALA A 212 0.39 4.20 -9.06
C ALA A 212 -0.74 4.64 -10.00
N ASP A 213 -1.21 5.87 -9.84
CA ASP A 213 -2.05 6.58 -10.83
C ASP A 213 -1.22 6.98 -12.07
N ASP A 214 -1.89 7.54 -13.08
CA ASP A 214 -1.30 7.85 -14.39
C ASP A 214 -0.48 9.15 -14.37
N GLU A 215 -0.57 9.97 -13.32
CA GLU A 215 -0.01 11.32 -13.26
C GLU A 215 0.91 11.55 -12.05
N PRO A 216 2.22 11.31 -12.20
CA PRO A 216 3.21 11.76 -11.24
C PRO A 216 3.22 13.30 -11.17
N ALA A 217 2.69 13.84 -10.08
CA ALA A 217 2.46 15.28 -9.93
C ALA A 217 3.39 15.92 -8.87
N PRO A 218 3.83 17.18 -9.08
CA PRO A 218 4.51 17.96 -8.07
C PRO A 218 3.66 18.10 -6.79
N PRO A 219 4.24 17.92 -5.58
CA PRO A 219 3.49 17.99 -4.32
C PRO A 219 2.74 19.32 -4.15
N GLN A 220 3.34 20.43 -4.57
CA GLN A 220 2.77 21.76 -4.43
C GLN A 220 1.49 21.96 -5.26
N GLU A 221 1.41 21.36 -6.44
CA GLU A 221 0.24 21.49 -7.33
C GLU A 221 -0.96 20.74 -6.78
N VAL A 222 -0.73 19.56 -6.20
CA VAL A 222 -1.77 18.78 -5.52
C VAL A 222 -2.32 19.53 -4.30
N ILE A 223 -1.48 20.28 -3.58
CA ILE A 223 -1.91 21.14 -2.47
C ILE A 223 -2.76 22.31 -2.96
N VAL A 224 -2.32 23.00 -4.02
CA VAL A 224 -3.07 24.12 -4.61
C VAL A 224 -4.44 23.66 -5.09
N HIS A 225 -4.50 22.51 -5.78
CA HIS A 225 -5.77 21.96 -6.26
C HIS A 225 -6.72 21.63 -5.11
N ALA A 226 -6.23 20.96 -4.06
CA ALA A 226 -7.04 20.65 -2.88
C ALA A 226 -7.53 21.90 -2.15
N ALA A 227 -6.69 22.93 -2.02
CA ALA A 227 -7.06 24.21 -1.40
C ALA A 227 -8.16 24.92 -2.21
N GLY A 228 -8.04 24.93 -3.54
CA GLY A 228 -9.08 25.47 -4.43
C GLY A 228 -10.43 24.77 -4.27
N MET A 229 -10.44 23.43 -4.16
CA MET A 229 -11.67 22.67 -3.90
C MET A 229 -12.30 22.99 -2.53
N MET A 230 -11.47 23.25 -1.52
CA MET A 230 -11.93 23.67 -0.18
C MET A 230 -12.37 25.14 -0.11
N GLY A 231 -12.09 25.95 -1.14
CA GLY A 231 -12.32 27.40 -1.10
C GLY A 231 -11.40 28.14 -0.12
N VAL A 232 -10.20 27.62 0.15
CA VAL A 232 -9.21 28.22 1.06
C VAL A 232 -7.94 28.62 0.32
N GLU A 233 -7.22 29.61 0.85
CA GLU A 233 -5.92 30.00 0.29
C GLU A 233 -4.87 28.89 0.54
N PRO A 234 -4.10 28.46 -0.48
CA PRO A 234 -3.02 27.51 -0.27
C PRO A 234 -1.91 28.12 0.61
N PRO A 235 -1.21 27.29 1.42
CA PRO A 235 -0.03 27.76 2.17
C PRO A 235 1.01 28.43 1.26
N PRO A 236 1.81 29.37 1.76
CA PRO A 236 2.87 30.00 0.98
C PRO A 236 3.91 28.98 0.50
N GLU A 237 4.58 29.27 -0.62
CA GLU A 237 5.69 28.45 -1.09
C GLU A 237 6.86 28.53 -0.13
N ILE A 238 7.51 27.38 0.06
CA ILE A 238 8.76 27.29 0.80
C ILE A 238 9.76 26.58 -0.10
N ALA A 239 10.90 27.22 -0.38
CA ALA A 239 11.97 26.58 -1.12
C ALA A 239 12.48 25.34 -0.37
N PHE A 240 12.78 24.26 -1.08
CA PHE A 240 13.24 23.00 -0.48
C PHE A 240 14.48 23.16 0.41
N GLU A 241 15.38 24.08 0.02
CA GLU A 241 16.63 24.39 0.68
C GLU A 241 16.40 25.00 2.08
N THR A 242 15.34 25.79 2.24
CA THR A 242 15.01 26.49 3.49
C THR A 242 13.86 25.85 4.26
N ALA A 243 13.18 24.86 3.68
CA ALA A 243 12.08 24.17 4.33
C ALA A 243 12.56 23.37 5.54
N GLU A 244 12.00 23.68 6.71
CA GLU A 244 12.15 22.89 7.92
C GLU A 244 11.40 21.56 7.77
N MET A 245 12.14 20.46 7.88
CA MET A 245 11.61 19.11 7.71
C MET A 245 12.29 18.16 8.69
N THR A 246 11.50 17.22 9.20
CA THR A 246 12.07 16.05 9.87
C THR A 246 12.96 15.27 8.89
N PRO A 247 13.95 14.49 9.39
CA PRO A 247 14.77 13.62 8.53
C PRO A 247 13.92 12.71 7.64
N MET A 248 12.80 12.25 8.18
CA MET A 248 11.81 11.43 7.47
C MET A 248 11.19 12.17 6.28
N GLN A 249 10.66 13.38 6.48
CA GLN A 249 10.07 14.18 5.40
C GLN A 249 11.10 14.51 4.33
N ARG A 250 12.32 14.88 4.73
CA ARG A 250 13.41 15.20 3.80
C ARG A 250 13.81 13.98 2.97
N SER A 251 13.77 12.77 3.53
CA SER A 251 14.08 11.53 2.81
C SER A 251 13.16 11.24 1.62
N PHE A 252 11.95 11.79 1.56
CA PHE A 252 11.10 11.62 0.38
C PHE A 252 11.59 12.46 -0.82
N TYR A 253 12.29 13.56 -0.58
CA TYR A 253 12.80 14.46 -1.62
C TYR A 253 14.21 14.07 -2.13
N THR A 254 14.80 13.00 -1.60
CA THR A 254 16.09 12.47 -2.08
C THR A 254 15.96 11.65 -3.36
N ASP A 255 14.73 11.26 -3.70
CA ASP A 255 14.42 10.38 -4.81
C ASP A 255 13.43 11.07 -5.75
N ASN A 256 13.64 10.94 -7.06
CA ASN A 256 12.71 11.41 -8.07
C ASN A 256 12.58 10.37 -9.18
N LYS A 257 11.35 9.91 -9.45
CA LYS A 257 11.03 8.99 -10.55
C LYS A 257 9.56 9.08 -10.91
N ARG A 258 9.22 8.61 -12.11
CA ARG A 258 7.85 8.40 -12.59
C ARG A 258 7.69 6.91 -12.83
N VAL A 259 6.73 6.26 -12.18
CA VAL A 259 6.53 4.81 -12.34
C VAL A 259 5.39 4.55 -13.32
N SER A 260 5.63 3.67 -14.29
CA SER A 260 4.57 3.15 -15.15
C SER A 260 3.69 2.18 -14.36
N ASN A 261 2.38 2.22 -14.59
CA ASN A 261 1.39 1.27 -14.10
C ASN A 261 0.82 0.38 -15.23
N ALA A 262 1.44 0.41 -16.41
CA ALA A 262 0.93 -0.28 -17.60
C ALA A 262 0.78 -1.79 -17.37
N ALA A 263 1.76 -2.41 -16.70
CA ALA A 263 1.76 -3.86 -16.49
C ALA A 263 0.56 -4.36 -15.67
N ILE A 264 0.12 -3.62 -14.63
CA ILE A 264 -1.03 -4.03 -13.83
C ILE A 264 -2.35 -3.83 -14.59
N LYS A 265 -2.44 -2.74 -15.36
CA LYS A 265 -3.61 -2.46 -16.22
C LYS A 265 -3.76 -3.54 -17.28
N GLU A 266 -2.67 -3.90 -17.96
CA GLU A 266 -2.65 -4.95 -18.98
C GLU A 266 -2.98 -6.33 -18.37
N ALA A 267 -2.32 -6.70 -17.27
CA ALA A 267 -2.50 -8.01 -16.65
C ALA A 267 -3.93 -8.25 -16.13
N LEU A 268 -4.63 -7.20 -15.70
CA LEU A 268 -6.00 -7.29 -15.20
C LEU A 268 -7.07 -6.83 -16.21
N GLY A 269 -6.67 -6.26 -17.35
CA GLY A 269 -7.58 -5.68 -18.34
C GLY A 269 -8.43 -4.53 -17.77
N ILE A 270 -7.81 -3.62 -17.00
CA ILE A 270 -8.52 -2.54 -16.29
C ILE A 270 -7.98 -1.14 -16.62
N GLU A 271 -8.87 -0.16 -16.52
CA GLU A 271 -8.50 1.22 -16.19
C GLU A 271 -8.66 1.48 -14.69
N LEU A 272 -7.93 2.46 -14.14
CA LEU A 272 -8.06 2.87 -12.74
C LEU A 272 -9.38 3.62 -12.51
N LEU A 273 -9.93 3.50 -11.31
CA LEU A 273 -11.08 4.28 -10.85
C LEU A 273 -10.71 5.77 -10.78
N TYR A 274 -9.49 6.06 -10.35
CA TYR A 274 -8.95 7.42 -10.23
C TYR A 274 -7.63 7.52 -11.00
N PRO A 275 -7.69 7.76 -12.33
CA PRO A 275 -6.50 7.81 -13.18
C PRO A 275 -5.54 8.94 -12.81
N THR A 276 -6.04 10.04 -12.21
CA THR A 276 -5.18 11.11 -11.71
C THR A 276 -5.55 11.53 -10.31
N TYR A 277 -4.68 12.35 -9.70
CA TYR A 277 -4.95 12.95 -8.41
C TYR A 277 -6.22 13.82 -8.41
N ARG A 278 -6.70 14.34 -9.55
CA ARG A 278 -7.88 15.20 -9.64
C ARG A 278 -9.16 14.40 -9.37
N GLU A 279 -9.37 13.30 -10.08
CA GLU A 279 -10.56 12.45 -9.88
C GLU A 279 -10.56 11.86 -8.46
N GLY A 280 -9.41 11.39 -7.97
CA GLY A 280 -9.36 10.83 -6.62
C GLY A 280 -9.50 11.89 -5.53
N LEU A 281 -9.01 13.12 -5.72
CA LEU A 281 -9.29 14.21 -4.77
C LEU A 281 -10.76 14.62 -4.82
N ALA A 282 -11.40 14.65 -5.99
CA ALA A 282 -12.84 14.91 -6.12
C ALA A 282 -13.65 13.92 -5.27
N GLN A 283 -13.43 12.61 -5.45
CA GLN A 283 -14.13 11.61 -4.66
C GLN A 283 -13.79 11.66 -3.16
N THR A 284 -12.52 11.89 -2.82
CA THR A 284 -12.12 12.05 -1.42
C THR A 284 -12.83 13.23 -0.76
N PHE A 285 -13.03 14.33 -1.50
CA PHE A 285 -13.71 15.52 -1.01
C PHE A 285 -15.22 15.31 -0.85
N GLU A 286 -15.87 14.64 -1.81
CA GLU A 286 -17.29 14.28 -1.73
C GLU A 286 -17.59 13.42 -0.50
N THR A 287 -16.74 12.44 -0.21
CA THR A 287 -16.90 11.53 0.95
C THR A 287 -16.67 12.23 2.30
N ARG A 288 -16.10 13.44 2.28
CA ARG A 288 -15.87 14.25 3.50
C ARG A 288 -17.11 15.04 3.92
N GLN A 289 -18.03 15.32 3.00
CA GLN A 289 -19.28 16.06 3.26
C GLN A 289 -20.33 15.15 3.90
#